data_AF-A0A8H7CWE4-F1
#
_entry.id   AF-A0A8H7CWE4-F1
#
_cell.length_a   1.000
_cell.length_b   1.000
_cell.length_c   1.000
_cell.angle_alpha   90.00
_cell.angle_beta   90.00
_cell.angle_gamma   90.00
#
_symmetry.space_group_name_H-M   'P 1'
#
loop_
_entity.id
_entity.type
_entity.pdbx_description
1 polymer ?
#
loop_
_entity_poly.entity_id
_entity_poly.type
_entity_poly.pdbx_seq_one_letter_code
_entity_poly.pdbx_strand_id
1 'polypeptide(L)'
;MHVRTLYGPVPMKIAQNWPVLTSYSNLSKYVQVQGGRLPSEAELRVFYEKFESGYEGGANIGFRNWHPIPATTGGARSGGKGGNGGVWEWTSTVFDKYEGFVPSVLYPGYSADFFDGAHQVVLGGSYATIPRIAERKSVRNWYHNKYTYAWVSGRIAYDVQK
;
A
#
# COMPACT_ATOMS: atom_id res chain seq x y z
N MET A 1 14.38 -15.79 16.68
CA MET A 1 13.23 -15.76 15.75
C MET A 1 13.61 -14.97 14.50
N HIS A 2 13.26 -15.45 13.30
CA HIS A 2 13.60 -14.83 12.01
C HIS A 2 12.36 -14.77 11.10
N VAL A 3 12.32 -13.79 10.20
CA VAL A 3 11.33 -13.67 9.12
C VAL A 3 11.98 -14.11 7.81
N ARG A 4 11.28 -14.89 6.99
CA ARG A 4 11.77 -15.26 5.65
C ARG A 4 11.59 -14.09 4.70
N THR A 5 12.62 -13.75 3.94
CA THR A 5 12.58 -12.72 2.91
C THR A 5 13.17 -13.25 1.60
N LEU A 6 13.12 -12.45 0.52
CA LEU A 6 13.61 -12.82 -0.80
C LEU A 6 15.09 -13.21 -0.81
N TYR A 7 15.92 -12.56 0.00
CA TYR A 7 17.37 -12.79 0.07
C TYR A 7 17.79 -13.70 1.24
N GLY A 8 16.83 -14.30 1.95
CA GLY A 8 17.08 -15.19 3.07
C GLY A 8 16.42 -14.74 4.39
N PRO A 9 16.76 -15.40 5.51
CA PRO A 9 16.18 -15.09 6.81
C PRO A 9 16.71 -13.77 7.37
N VAL A 10 15.80 -12.95 7.92
CA VAL A 10 16.12 -11.68 8.58
C VAL A 10 15.78 -11.75 10.06
N PRO A 11 16.68 -11.35 10.97
CA PRO A 11 16.42 -11.36 12.40
C PRO A 11 15.19 -10.52 12.79
N MET A 12 14.36 -11.04 13.70
CA MET A 12 13.17 -10.31 14.17
C MET A 12 13.50 -8.96 14.81
N LYS A 13 14.69 -8.80 15.42
CA LYS A 13 15.17 -7.49 15.94
C LYS A 13 15.17 -6.38 14.88
N ILE A 14 15.29 -6.75 13.61
CA ILE A 14 15.20 -5.84 12.46
C ILE A 14 13.75 -5.77 11.96
N ALA A 15 13.14 -6.94 11.73
CA ALA A 15 11.84 -7.04 11.06
C ALA A 15 10.64 -6.59 11.91
N GLN A 16 10.77 -6.53 13.23
CA GLN A 16 9.68 -6.15 14.15
C GLN A 16 9.10 -4.75 13.89
N ASN A 17 9.86 -3.87 13.24
CA ASN A 17 9.44 -2.50 12.93
C ASN A 17 8.92 -2.36 11.49
N TRP A 18 8.83 -3.45 10.72
CA TRP A 18 8.35 -3.40 9.35
C TRP A 18 6.82 -3.39 9.28
N PRO A 19 6.23 -2.85 8.21
CA PRO A 19 4.82 -3.05 7.92
C PRO A 19 4.46 -4.53 7.87
N VAL A 20 3.35 -4.91 8.52
CA VAL A 20 2.87 -6.29 8.50
C VAL A 20 2.28 -6.62 7.13
N LEU A 21 2.87 -7.58 6.43
CA LEU A 21 2.33 -8.07 5.15
C LEU A 21 1.17 -9.03 5.42
N THR A 22 -0.02 -8.71 4.92
CA THR A 22 -1.21 -9.53 5.15
C THR A 22 -2.33 -9.18 4.18
N SER A 23 -3.36 -10.02 4.11
CA SER A 23 -4.54 -9.75 3.28
C SER A 23 -5.38 -8.58 3.81
N TYR A 24 -6.18 -7.98 2.94
CA TYR A 24 -7.15 -6.97 3.33
C TYR A 24 -8.06 -7.45 4.45
N SER A 25 -8.59 -8.68 4.35
CA SER A 25 -9.52 -9.24 5.34
C SER A 25 -8.92 -9.34 6.74
N ASN A 26 -7.62 -9.63 6.85
CA ASN A 26 -6.93 -9.71 8.13
C ASN A 26 -6.61 -8.32 8.67
N LEU A 27 -6.06 -7.44 7.82
CA LEU A 27 -5.72 -6.08 8.22
C LEU A 27 -6.98 -5.31 8.63
N SER A 28 -8.06 -5.42 7.87
CA SER A 28 -9.34 -4.77 8.16
C SER A 28 -9.90 -5.15 9.54
N LYS A 29 -9.72 -6.40 9.98
CA LYS A 29 -10.11 -6.81 11.34
C LYS A 29 -9.21 -6.18 12.39
N TYR A 30 -7.90 -6.17 12.14
CA TYR A 30 -6.94 -5.56 13.06
C TYR A 30 -7.19 -4.06 13.24
N VAL A 31 -7.43 -3.30 12.17
CA VAL A 31 -7.67 -1.85 12.28
C VAL A 31 -8.96 -1.54 13.05
N GLN A 32 -9.99 -2.39 12.94
CA GLN A 32 -11.22 -2.25 13.73
C GLN A 32 -10.96 -2.46 15.23
N VAL A 33 -10.13 -3.44 15.59
CA VAL A 33 -9.69 -3.65 16.99
C VAL A 33 -8.93 -2.43 17.52
N GLN A 34 -8.19 -1.73 16.66
CA GLN A 34 -7.49 -0.49 16.99
C GLN A 34 -8.42 0.75 17.00
N GLY A 35 -9.73 0.57 16.85
CA GLY A 35 -10.73 1.65 16.85
C GLY A 35 -10.69 2.55 15.61
N GLY A 36 -10.03 2.10 14.53
CA GLY A 36 -9.90 2.86 13.30
C GLY A 36 -10.44 2.10 12.08
N ARG A 37 -10.09 2.61 10.90
CA ARG A 37 -10.45 2.03 9.60
C ARG A 37 -9.27 2.08 8.64
N LEU A 38 -9.37 1.35 7.54
CA LEU A 38 -8.48 1.59 6.40
C LEU A 38 -8.88 2.90 5.71
N PRO A 39 -7.91 3.70 5.24
CA PRO A 39 -8.20 4.90 4.47
C PRO A 39 -8.87 4.52 3.15
N SER A 40 -9.73 5.40 2.65
CA SER A 40 -10.18 5.36 1.26
C SER A 40 -9.03 5.66 0.30
N GLU A 41 -9.22 5.31 -0.97
CA GLU A 41 -8.27 5.66 -2.05
C GLU A 41 -7.97 7.16 -2.06
N ALA A 42 -8.99 8.01 -1.94
CA ALA A 42 -8.84 9.46 -1.96
C ALA A 42 -8.02 9.98 -0.77
N GLU A 43 -8.30 9.51 0.45
CA GLU A 43 -7.56 9.93 1.65
C GLU A 43 -6.08 9.53 1.59
N LEU A 44 -5.80 8.31 1.13
CA LEU A 44 -4.42 7.84 1.01
C LEU A 44 -3.64 8.61 -0.05
N ARG A 45 -4.29 9.02 -1.15
CA ARG A 45 -3.68 9.89 -2.16
C ARG A 45 -3.27 11.24 -1.59
N VAL A 46 -4.16 11.86 -0.81
CA VAL A 46 -3.88 13.14 -0.13
C VAL A 46 -2.70 12.97 0.83
N PHE A 47 -2.62 11.85 1.57
CA PHE A 47 -1.48 11.58 2.43
C PHE A 47 -0.16 11.53 1.64
N TYR A 48 -0.09 10.74 0.56
CA TYR A 48 1.15 10.61 -0.22
C TYR A 48 1.60 11.91 -0.86
N GLU A 49 0.66 12.74 -1.29
CA GLU A 49 0.97 14.06 -1.82
C GLU A 49 1.46 15.02 -0.73
N LYS A 50 0.74 15.10 0.39
CA LYS A 50 1.07 16.01 1.49
C LYS A 50 2.44 15.75 2.09
N PHE A 51 2.86 14.48 2.16
CA PHE A 51 4.09 14.08 2.83
C PHE A 51 5.17 13.57 1.88
N GLU A 52 5.09 13.95 0.60
CA GLU A 52 6.11 13.70 -0.43
C GLU A 52 6.59 12.24 -0.47
N SER A 53 5.69 11.27 -0.40
CA SER A 53 6.03 9.84 -0.25
C SER A 53 6.57 9.16 -1.52
N GLY A 54 7.16 9.93 -2.44
CA GLY A 54 7.72 9.46 -3.70
C GLY A 54 9.20 9.03 -3.60
N TYR A 55 9.81 8.71 -4.73
CA TYR A 55 11.22 8.27 -4.81
C TYR A 55 12.19 9.33 -4.30
N GLU A 56 12.06 10.59 -4.71
CA GLU A 56 12.87 11.71 -4.16
C GLU A 56 12.59 11.95 -2.67
N GLY A 57 11.43 11.51 -2.18
CA GLY A 57 11.06 11.50 -0.77
C GLY A 57 11.73 10.40 0.06
N GLY A 58 12.50 9.51 -0.58
CA GLY A 58 13.12 8.37 0.08
C GLY A 58 12.25 7.10 0.11
N ALA A 59 11.18 7.03 -0.71
CA ALA A 59 10.34 5.84 -0.80
C ALA A 59 11.17 4.57 -1.10
N ASN A 60 10.90 3.50 -0.37
CA ASN A 60 11.59 2.23 -0.56
C ASN A 60 10.95 1.47 -1.74
N ILE A 61 11.36 1.81 -2.97
CA ILE A 61 10.90 1.20 -4.23
C ILE A 61 12.11 0.89 -5.13
N GLY A 62 11.93 0.09 -6.18
CA GLY A 62 12.97 -0.20 -7.16
C GLY A 62 14.21 -0.89 -6.59
N PHE A 63 14.02 -1.77 -5.61
CA PHE A 63 15.06 -2.50 -4.89
C PHE A 63 16.13 -1.62 -4.23
N ARG A 64 15.77 -0.39 -3.80
CA ARG A 64 16.60 0.41 -2.88
C ARG A 64 16.99 -0.38 -1.63
N ASN A 65 16.05 -1.17 -1.13
CA ASN A 65 16.30 -2.24 -0.16
C ASN A 65 15.67 -3.54 -0.69
N TRP A 66 16.18 -4.67 -0.21
CA TRP A 66 15.70 -6.00 -0.58
C TRP A 66 14.60 -6.54 0.35
N HIS A 67 14.05 -5.67 1.20
CA HIS A 67 12.97 -5.93 2.15
C HIS A 67 12.23 -4.63 2.51
N PRO A 68 11.07 -4.72 3.19
CA PRO A 68 10.44 -3.56 3.79
C PRO A 68 11.33 -2.90 4.84
N ILE A 69 11.18 -1.60 5.02
CA ILE A 69 11.79 -0.82 6.09
C ILE A 69 10.69 -0.22 6.97
N PRO A 70 11.00 0.33 8.15
CA PRO A 70 9.98 1.00 8.96
C PRO A 70 9.23 2.10 8.18
N ALA A 71 7.90 2.09 8.26
CA ALA A 71 7.06 3.12 7.67
C ALA A 71 7.03 4.40 8.53
N THR A 72 6.66 5.53 7.92
CA THR A 72 6.55 6.83 8.61
C THR A 72 5.22 7.52 8.29
N THR A 73 4.80 8.41 9.19
CA THR A 73 3.52 9.15 9.09
C THR A 73 3.70 10.61 8.69
N GLY A 74 4.89 11.03 8.25
CA GLY A 74 5.14 12.41 7.84
C GLY A 74 5.24 13.43 8.98
N GLY A 75 5.37 12.98 10.23
CA GLY A 75 5.58 13.85 11.38
C GLY A 75 6.98 14.45 11.46
N ALA A 76 7.19 15.40 12.38
CA ALA A 76 8.49 16.07 12.59
C ALA A 76 9.64 15.08 12.88
N ARG A 77 9.33 13.96 13.56
CA ARG A 77 10.30 12.88 13.83
C ARG A 77 10.82 12.18 12.56
N SER A 78 10.13 12.34 11.43
CA SER A 78 10.47 11.74 10.15
C SER A 78 10.90 12.80 9.11
N GLY A 79 11.31 13.99 9.58
CA GLY A 79 11.73 15.08 8.70
C GLY A 79 10.60 15.62 7.82
N GLY A 80 9.34 15.43 8.23
CA GLY A 80 8.16 15.86 7.47
C GLY A 80 7.78 14.93 6.30
N LYS A 81 8.57 13.89 6.02
CA LYS A 81 8.32 12.96 4.90
C LYS A 81 7.64 11.68 5.35
N GLY A 82 6.64 11.26 4.58
CA GLY A 82 5.86 10.04 4.76
C GLY A 82 6.44 8.91 3.93
N GLY A 83 6.34 7.68 4.42
CA GLY A 83 6.84 6.51 3.73
C GLY A 83 6.01 5.29 4.09
N ASN A 84 5.68 4.48 3.09
CA ASN A 84 4.96 3.22 3.27
C ASN A 84 5.87 2.06 3.73
N GLY A 85 7.19 2.28 3.84
CA GLY A 85 8.14 1.23 4.20
C GLY A 85 8.45 0.26 3.06
N GLY A 86 8.00 0.52 1.82
CA GLY A 86 8.22 -0.36 0.69
C GLY A 86 7.21 -1.50 0.59
N VAL A 87 5.95 -1.20 0.87
CA VAL A 87 4.80 -2.09 0.66
C VAL A 87 3.68 -1.31 -0.02
N TRP A 88 2.89 -1.95 -0.86
CA TRP A 88 1.61 -1.39 -1.26
C TRP A 88 0.71 -1.21 -0.04
N GLU A 89 -0.18 -0.23 -0.06
CA GLU A 89 -1.09 0.02 1.05
C GLU A 89 -2.54 -0.24 0.64
N TRP A 90 -3.20 -1.14 1.38
CA TRP A 90 -4.64 -1.40 1.29
C TRP A 90 -5.44 -0.14 1.53
N THR A 91 -6.46 0.05 0.69
CA THR A 91 -7.51 1.04 0.89
C THR A 91 -8.84 0.32 1.13
N SER A 92 -9.81 1.00 1.75
CA SER A 92 -11.20 0.52 1.87
C SER A 92 -12.00 0.62 0.57
N THR A 93 -11.39 1.13 -0.51
CA THR A 93 -12.05 1.35 -1.80
C THR A 93 -11.99 0.09 -2.64
N VAL A 94 -13.18 -0.44 -2.98
CA VAL A 94 -13.35 -1.55 -3.92
C VAL A 94 -12.81 -1.15 -5.29
N PHE A 95 -12.09 -2.05 -5.94
CA PHE A 95 -11.60 -1.83 -7.30
C PHE A 95 -12.76 -1.95 -8.29
N ASP A 96 -13.20 -0.79 -8.77
CA ASP A 96 -14.24 -0.67 -9.78
C ASP A 96 -13.87 0.43 -10.79
N LYS A 97 -14.62 0.49 -11.88
CA LYS A 97 -14.50 1.48 -12.94
C LYS A 97 -14.77 2.89 -12.42
N TYR A 98 -14.04 3.86 -12.95
CA TYR A 98 -14.46 5.26 -12.87
C TYR A 98 -15.59 5.54 -13.86
N GLU A 99 -16.34 6.62 -13.61
CA GLU A 99 -17.25 7.17 -14.60
C GLU A 99 -16.50 7.47 -15.91
N GLY A 100 -17.07 7.05 -17.04
CA GLY A 100 -16.44 7.18 -18.35
C GLY A 100 -15.28 6.21 -18.63
N PHE A 101 -15.09 5.17 -17.82
CA PHE A 101 -14.08 4.13 -18.11
C PHE A 101 -14.29 3.51 -19.49
N VAL A 102 -13.24 3.53 -20.30
CA VAL A 102 -13.15 2.82 -21.57
C VAL A 102 -12.05 1.76 -21.44
N PRO A 103 -12.34 0.47 -21.70
CA PRO A 103 -11.34 -0.58 -21.60
C PRO A 103 -10.23 -0.39 -22.64
N SER A 104 -9.04 -0.91 -22.35
CA SER A 104 -7.93 -0.92 -23.31
C SER A 104 -8.32 -1.70 -24.55
N VAL A 105 -8.04 -1.14 -25.74
CA VAL A 105 -8.29 -1.83 -27.02
C VAL A 105 -7.46 -3.12 -27.14
N LEU A 106 -6.23 -3.10 -26.63
CA LEU A 106 -5.29 -4.23 -26.73
C LEU A 106 -5.49 -5.29 -25.66
N TYR A 107 -5.93 -4.88 -24.47
CA TYR A 107 -6.20 -5.81 -23.38
C TYR A 107 -7.42 -5.36 -22.56
N PRO A 108 -8.64 -5.59 -23.07
CA PRO A 108 -9.86 -5.11 -22.44
C PRO A 108 -10.06 -5.62 -21.01
N GLY A 109 -9.70 -6.88 -20.77
CA GLY A 109 -9.83 -7.57 -19.48
C GLY A 109 -8.82 -7.14 -18.41
N TYR A 110 -7.79 -6.35 -18.75
CA TYR A 110 -6.72 -6.00 -17.79
C TYR A 110 -7.26 -5.44 -16.47
N SER A 111 -8.30 -4.61 -16.54
CA SER A 111 -9.00 -4.08 -15.36
C SER A 111 -10.44 -4.59 -15.26
N ALA A 112 -11.14 -4.72 -16.40
CA ALA A 112 -12.56 -5.01 -16.41
C ALA A 112 -12.94 -6.33 -15.73
N ASP A 113 -12.08 -7.34 -15.83
CA ASP A 113 -12.31 -8.66 -15.25
C ASP A 113 -12.29 -8.65 -13.71
N PHE A 114 -11.77 -7.57 -13.11
CA PHE A 114 -11.61 -7.42 -11.67
C PHE A 114 -12.57 -6.41 -11.05
N PHE A 115 -13.51 -5.86 -11.85
CA PHE A 115 -14.65 -5.06 -11.34
C PHE A 115 -15.75 -5.98 -10.81
N ASP A 116 -15.37 -6.86 -9.88
CA ASP A 116 -16.18 -7.99 -9.41
C ASP A 116 -16.66 -7.82 -7.96
N GLY A 117 -16.30 -6.71 -7.30
CA GLY A 117 -16.61 -6.44 -5.90
C GLY A 117 -15.74 -7.21 -4.89
N ALA A 118 -14.82 -8.07 -5.35
CA ALA A 118 -13.96 -8.88 -4.49
C ALA A 118 -12.54 -8.29 -4.32
N HIS A 119 -12.16 -7.37 -5.20
CA HIS A 119 -10.85 -6.73 -5.21
C HIS A 119 -10.86 -5.37 -4.52
N GLN A 120 -9.79 -5.07 -3.80
CA GLN A 120 -9.58 -3.77 -3.13
C GLN A 120 -8.42 -3.04 -3.79
N VAL A 121 -8.53 -1.72 -3.89
CA VAL A 121 -7.47 -0.86 -4.40
C VAL A 121 -6.31 -0.83 -3.41
N VAL A 122 -5.10 -0.93 -3.94
CA VAL A 122 -3.86 -0.70 -3.21
C VAL A 122 -3.03 0.37 -3.91
N LEU A 123 -2.42 1.27 -3.12
CA LEU A 123 -1.66 2.41 -3.65
C LEU A 123 -0.20 2.42 -3.17
N GLY A 124 0.58 3.28 -3.83
CA GLY A 124 2.01 3.47 -3.56
C GLY A 124 2.86 2.54 -4.41
N GLY A 125 3.57 1.63 -3.74
CA GLY A 125 4.49 0.71 -4.38
C GLY A 125 5.27 -0.07 -3.32
N SER A 126 5.62 -1.31 -3.63
CA SER A 126 6.52 -2.08 -2.77
C SER A 126 7.99 -1.82 -3.12
N TYR A 127 8.90 -2.30 -2.26
CA TYR A 127 10.34 -2.30 -2.54
C TYR A 127 10.69 -3.01 -3.85
N ALA A 128 9.87 -3.96 -4.29
CA ALA A 128 10.04 -4.68 -5.55
C ALA A 128 9.38 -3.99 -6.76
N THR A 129 8.64 -2.90 -6.56
CA THR A 129 7.93 -2.19 -7.65
C THR A 129 8.87 -1.19 -8.32
N ILE A 130 8.92 -1.18 -9.65
CA ILE A 130 9.77 -0.24 -10.41
C ILE A 130 9.27 1.22 -10.26
N PRO A 131 10.18 2.21 -10.18
CA PRO A 131 9.80 3.62 -9.96
C PRO A 131 8.82 4.18 -10.99
N ARG A 132 8.99 3.81 -12.26
CA ARG A 132 8.09 4.24 -13.36
C ARG A 132 6.62 3.84 -13.15
N ILE A 133 6.35 2.79 -12.38
CA ILE A 133 4.99 2.38 -12.02
C ILE A 133 4.60 3.00 -10.68
N ALA A 134 5.42 2.83 -9.65
CA ALA A 134 5.10 3.26 -8.28
C ALA A 134 4.93 4.79 -8.12
N GLU A 135 5.60 5.59 -8.93
CA GLU A 135 5.51 7.06 -8.85
C GLU A 135 4.33 7.65 -9.63
N ARG A 136 3.64 6.85 -10.44
CA ARG A 136 2.47 7.34 -11.15
C ARG A 136 1.34 7.53 -10.14
N LYS A 137 1.03 8.79 -9.86
CA LYS A 137 -0.13 9.18 -9.04
C LYS A 137 -1.42 8.51 -9.53
N SER A 138 -1.58 8.23 -10.81
CA SER A 138 -2.81 7.60 -11.35
C SER A 138 -2.84 6.08 -11.29
N VAL A 139 -1.74 5.40 -10.95
CA VAL A 139 -1.75 3.93 -10.87
C VAL A 139 -2.68 3.50 -9.73
N ARG A 140 -3.51 2.51 -10.04
CA ARG A 140 -4.33 1.75 -9.11
C ARG A 140 -3.89 0.30 -9.29
N ASN A 141 -3.28 -0.26 -8.26
CA ASN A 141 -3.08 -1.70 -8.20
C ASN A 141 -4.24 -2.30 -7.39
N TRP A 142 -4.48 -3.59 -7.51
CA TRP A 142 -5.60 -4.25 -6.85
C TRP A 142 -5.27 -5.70 -6.55
N TYR A 143 -5.86 -6.22 -5.48
CA TYR A 143 -5.75 -7.63 -5.11
C TYR A 143 -7.05 -8.10 -4.47
N HIS A 144 -7.34 -9.39 -4.63
CA HIS A 144 -8.48 -10.02 -3.99
C HIS A 144 -8.37 -9.87 -2.47
N ASN A 145 -9.47 -9.58 -1.79
CA ASN A 145 -9.47 -9.20 -0.36
C ASN A 145 -8.88 -10.26 0.60
N LYS A 146 -8.85 -11.53 0.18
CA LYS A 146 -8.27 -12.66 0.94
C LYS A 146 -6.84 -13.03 0.52
N TYR A 147 -6.27 -12.38 -0.50
CA TYR A 147 -4.94 -12.73 -1.00
C TYR A 147 -3.84 -12.29 -0.01
N THR A 148 -2.98 -13.23 0.40
CA THR A 148 -1.99 -13.03 1.48
C THR A 148 -0.55 -12.87 1.00
N TYR A 149 -0.26 -13.13 -0.28
CA TYR A 149 1.11 -13.24 -0.78
C TYR A 149 1.64 -11.96 -1.45
N ALA A 150 0.79 -10.95 -1.62
CA ALA A 150 1.23 -9.67 -2.17
C ALA A 150 2.04 -8.88 -1.12
N TRP A 151 2.97 -8.04 -1.59
CA TRP A 151 3.69 -7.07 -0.73
C TRP A 151 2.78 -5.90 -0.35
N VAL A 152 1.69 -6.19 0.36
CA VAL A 152 0.67 -5.22 0.75
C VAL A 152 0.51 -5.21 2.27
N SER A 153 0.45 -4.01 2.84
CA SER A 153 0.11 -3.73 4.23
C SER A 153 -0.88 -2.57 4.25
N GLY A 154 -0.90 -1.73 5.28
CA GLY A 154 -1.67 -0.50 5.26
C GLY A 154 -1.45 0.33 6.51
N ARG A 155 -2.10 1.49 6.50
CA ARG A 155 -2.16 2.42 7.63
C ARG A 155 -3.56 2.47 8.22
N ILE A 156 -3.62 2.88 9.48
CA ILE A 156 -4.88 3.11 10.17
C ILE A 156 -5.25 4.58 10.01
N ALA A 157 -6.49 4.83 9.61
CA ALA A 157 -7.11 6.14 9.59
C ALA A 157 -8.15 6.22 10.71
N TYR A 158 -8.30 7.43 11.26
CA TYR A 158 -9.26 7.76 12.30
C TYR A 158 -10.09 8.95 11.85
N ASP A 159 -11.39 8.87 12.07
CA ASP A 159 -12.30 9.98 11.81
C ASP A 159 -12.11 11.06 12.88
N VAL A 160 -12.03 12.33 12.45
CA VAL A 160 -11.93 13.47 13.35
C VAL A 160 -13.34 13.90 13.73
N GLN A 161 -13.65 13.93 15.02
CA GLN A 161 -14.89 14.53 15.51
C GLN A 161 -14.85 16.03 15.22
N LYS A 162 -15.88 16.52 14.54
CA LYS A 162 -16.07 17.96 14.28
C LYS A 162 -16.55 18.67 15.53
#